data_AF-A0A3B0RXR8-F1
#
_entry.id   AF-A0A3B0RXR8-F1
#
_cell.length_a   1.000
_cell.length_b   1.000
_cell.length_c   1.000
_cell.angle_alpha   90.00
_cell.angle_beta   90.00
_cell.angle_gamma   90.00
#
_symmetry.space_group_name_H-M   'P 1'
#
loop_
_entity.id
_entity.type
_entity.pdbx_description
1 polymer ?
#
loop_
_entity_poly.entity_id
_entity_poly.type
_entity_poly.pdbx_seq_one_letter_code
_entity_poly.pdbx_strand_id
1 'polypeptide(L)'
;ELSLEGVRAENSVGNRTILDILNAEQELLNAQVQLVVARRNSYVAGFSLLAAMGRAEARDLGLEGGPFYDPEINYNRVKNIIYDFQSDPNPEPEATRTVDTQAQKAEIEPLPVVKQRK
;
A
#
# COMPACT_ATOMS: atom_id res chain seq x y z
N GLU A 1 -16.33 19.50 -8.93
CA GLU A 1 -17.50 19.14 -9.76
C GLU A 1 -18.51 20.27 -9.85
N LEU A 2 -18.94 20.85 -8.71
CA LEU A 2 -19.86 22.01 -8.69
C LEU A 2 -19.40 23.20 -9.57
N SER A 3 -18.08 23.48 -9.62
CA SER A 3 -17.53 24.53 -10.50
C SER A 3 -17.76 24.24 -12.00
N LEU A 4 -17.53 23.01 -12.44
CA LEU A 4 -17.72 22.60 -13.84
C LEU A 4 -19.19 22.61 -14.25
N GLU A 5 -20.08 22.18 -13.35
CA GLU A 5 -21.52 22.17 -13.59
C GLU A 5 -22.07 23.60 -13.75
N GLY A 6 -21.57 24.56 -12.95
CA GLY A 6 -21.86 25.99 -13.12
C GLY A 6 -21.38 26.56 -14.47
N VAL A 7 -20.15 26.24 -14.90
CA VAL A 7 -19.61 26.72 -16.18
C VAL A 7 -20.39 26.14 -17.37
N ARG A 8 -20.80 24.87 -17.31
CA ARG A 8 -21.64 24.23 -18.34
C ARG A 8 -23.03 24.86 -18.41
N ALA A 9 -23.63 25.20 -17.27
CA ALA A 9 -24.92 25.90 -17.23
C ALA A 9 -24.81 27.34 -17.76
N GLU A 10 -23.70 28.05 -17.56
CA GLU A 10 -23.50 29.41 -18.07
C GLU A 10 -23.19 29.45 -19.58
N ASN A 11 -22.50 28.43 -20.11
CA ASN A 11 -22.28 28.28 -21.56
C ASN A 11 -23.58 27.99 -22.33
N SER A 12 -24.49 27.20 -21.76
CA SER A 12 -25.78 26.90 -22.42
C SER A 12 -26.69 28.13 -22.56
N VAL A 13 -26.51 29.12 -21.68
CA VAL A 13 -27.19 30.43 -21.71
C VAL A 13 -26.42 31.45 -22.58
N GLY A 14 -25.24 31.09 -23.09
CA GLY A 14 -24.41 31.94 -23.98
C GLY A 14 -23.52 32.96 -23.26
N ASN A 15 -23.43 32.92 -21.92
CA ASN A 15 -22.63 33.85 -21.12
C ASN A 15 -21.15 33.42 -20.96
N ARG A 16 -20.79 32.21 -21.38
CA ARG A 16 -19.41 31.68 -21.36
C ARG A 16 -19.04 30.94 -22.65
N THR A 17 -17.75 30.84 -22.94
CA THR A 17 -17.22 30.20 -24.15
C THR A 17 -16.87 28.72 -23.92
N ILE A 18 -16.74 27.94 -25.01
CA ILE A 18 -16.35 26.51 -24.92
C ILE A 18 -14.96 26.33 -24.29
N LEU A 19 -14.07 27.32 -24.46
CA LEU A 19 -12.75 27.35 -23.80
C LEU A 19 -12.87 27.34 -22.28
N ASP A 20 -13.88 28.00 -21.70
CA ASP A 20 -14.08 28.03 -20.25
C ASP A 20 -14.50 26.67 -19.70
N ILE A 21 -15.29 25.90 -20.47
CA ILE A 21 -15.64 24.52 -20.11
C ILE A 21 -14.39 23.64 -20.12
N LEU A 22 -13.59 23.72 -21.19
CA LEU A 22 -12.36 22.90 -21.31
C LEU A 22 -11.37 23.21 -20.18
N ASN A 23 -11.26 24.49 -19.78
CA ASN A 23 -10.45 24.89 -18.63
C ASN A 23 -11.00 24.30 -17.32
N ALA A 24 -12.32 24.37 -17.10
CA ALA A 24 -12.94 23.81 -15.90
C ALA A 24 -12.83 22.27 -15.85
N GLU A 25 -12.87 21.58 -16.99
CA GLU A 25 -12.62 20.14 -17.09
C GLU A 25 -11.16 19.81 -16.76
N GLN A 26 -10.22 20.61 -17.25
CA GLN A 26 -8.80 20.46 -16.93
C GLN A 26 -8.52 20.68 -15.44
N GLU A 27 -9.13 21.70 -14.82
CA GLU A 27 -9.03 21.94 -13.37
C GLU A 27 -9.60 20.78 -12.56
N LEU A 28 -10.75 20.23 -12.96
CA LEU A 28 -11.35 19.08 -12.31
C LEU A 28 -10.43 17.85 -12.39
N LEU A 29 -9.89 17.56 -13.57
CA LEU A 29 -8.96 16.44 -13.76
C LEU A 29 -7.71 16.61 -12.89
N ASN A 30 -7.12 17.81 -12.88
CA ASN A 30 -5.95 18.12 -12.05
C ASN A 30 -6.25 17.89 -10.56
N ALA A 31 -7.41 18.32 -10.06
CA ALA A 31 -7.82 18.10 -8.68
C ALA A 31 -7.99 16.61 -8.35
N GLN A 32 -8.58 15.82 -9.25
CA GLN A 32 -8.73 14.38 -9.08
C GLN A 32 -7.37 13.66 -9.05
N VAL A 33 -6.46 14.03 -9.94
CA VAL A 33 -5.09 13.47 -9.94
C VAL A 33 -4.35 13.82 -8.65
N GLN A 34 -4.43 15.08 -8.21
CA GLN A 34 -3.84 15.50 -6.93
C GLN A 34 -4.38 14.71 -5.75
N LEU A 35 -5.68 14.41 -5.72
CA LEU A 35 -6.29 13.57 -4.69
C LEU A 35 -5.70 12.15 -4.66
N VAL A 36 -5.56 11.51 -5.83
CA VAL A 36 -4.97 10.17 -5.93
C VAL A 36 -3.51 10.17 -5.49
N VAL A 37 -2.74 11.18 -5.92
CA VAL A 37 -1.34 11.34 -5.50
C VAL A 37 -1.24 11.55 -3.99
N ALA A 38 -2.09 12.39 -3.40
CA ALA A 38 -2.12 12.64 -1.96
C ALA A 38 -2.43 11.35 -1.17
N ARG A 39 -3.41 10.56 -1.61
CA ARG A 39 -3.72 9.25 -1.02
C ARG A 39 -2.53 8.31 -1.10
N ARG A 40 -1.88 8.19 -2.26
CA ARG A 40 -0.66 7.39 -2.40
C ARG A 40 0.42 7.83 -1.42
N ASN A 41 0.66 9.13 -1.31
CA ASN A 41 1.68 9.68 -0.43
C ASN A 41 1.39 9.38 1.05
N SER A 42 0.12 9.40 1.49
CA SER A 42 -0.20 8.99 2.86
C SER A 42 0.09 7.52 3.14
N TYR A 43 -0.16 6.62 2.18
CA TYR A 43 0.22 5.20 2.34
C TYR A 43 1.74 5.04 2.45
N VAL A 44 2.50 5.65 1.54
CA VAL A 44 3.97 5.57 1.54
C VAL A 44 4.54 6.15 2.84
N ALA A 45 4.00 7.27 3.32
CA ALA A 45 4.41 7.88 4.58
C ALA A 45 4.12 6.97 5.79
N GLY A 46 2.98 6.28 5.80
CA GLY A 46 2.63 5.29 6.82
C GLY A 46 3.65 4.15 6.92
N PHE A 47 4.03 3.56 5.78
CA PHE A 47 5.08 2.54 5.75
C PHE A 47 6.46 3.08 6.10
N SER A 48 6.76 4.33 5.72
CA SER A 48 8.02 4.98 6.11
C SER A 48 8.13 5.17 7.63
N LEU A 49 7.01 5.49 8.29
CA LEU A 49 6.94 5.57 9.75
C LEU A 49 7.15 4.20 10.40
N LEU A 50 6.47 3.15 9.91
CA LEU A 50 6.68 1.78 10.39
C LEU A 50 8.15 1.35 10.25
N ALA A 51 8.79 1.65 9.13
CA ALA A 51 10.21 1.39 8.90
C ALA A 51 11.12 2.14 9.88
N ALA A 52 10.86 3.42 10.12
CA ALA A 52 11.62 4.22 11.08
C ALA A 52 11.49 3.70 12.53
N MET A 53 10.35 3.09 12.87
CA MET A 53 10.13 2.43 14.17
C MET A 53 10.71 1.01 14.24
N GLY A 54 11.33 0.51 13.17
CA GLY A 54 11.85 -0.85 13.08
C GLY A 54 10.76 -1.92 12.88
N ARG A 55 9.55 -1.53 12.48
CA ARG A 55 8.39 -2.42 12.27
C ARG A 55 8.01 -2.59 10.79
N ALA A 56 9.00 -2.55 9.91
CA ALA A 56 8.81 -2.80 8.47
C ALA A 56 9.13 -4.24 8.07
N GLU A 57 9.29 -5.15 9.03
CA GLU A 57 9.48 -6.56 8.73
C GLU A 57 8.17 -7.18 8.25
N ALA A 58 8.25 -8.17 7.36
CA ALA A 58 7.07 -8.87 6.84
C ALA A 58 6.22 -9.52 7.96
N ARG A 59 6.82 -9.79 9.13
CA ARG A 59 6.14 -10.19 10.38
C ARG A 59 5.16 -9.12 10.88
N ASP A 60 5.62 -7.86 10.92
CA ASP A 60 4.84 -6.73 11.43
C ASP A 60 3.83 -6.21 10.41
N LEU A 61 4.10 -6.42 9.12
CA LEU A 61 3.23 -6.00 8.03
C LEU A 61 2.14 -7.03 7.69
N GLY A 62 2.07 -8.16 8.42
CA GLY A 62 1.09 -9.22 8.20
C GLY A 62 1.16 -9.80 6.79
N LEU A 63 2.33 -9.73 6.15
CA LEU A 63 2.53 -10.30 4.82
C LEU A 63 2.69 -11.81 4.99
N GLU A 64 1.72 -12.58 4.52
CA GLU A 64 1.83 -14.04 4.37
C GLU A 64 2.84 -14.36 3.26
N GLY A 65 4.13 -14.21 3.57
CA GLY A 65 5.26 -14.47 2.67
C GLY A 65 5.85 -15.87 2.79
N GLY A 66 5.11 -16.81 3.40
CA GLY A 66 5.64 -18.12 3.81
C GLY A 66 6.33 -18.08 5.17
N PRO A 67 6.87 -19.22 5.64
CA PRO A 67 7.58 -19.27 6.93
C PRO A 67 8.80 -18.35 6.91
N PHE A 68 8.84 -17.42 7.88
CA PHE A 68 10.04 -16.61 8.09
C PHE A 68 11.24 -17.51 8.36
N TYR A 69 12.38 -17.20 7.74
CA TYR A 69 13.61 -17.91 8.02
C TYR A 69 13.96 -17.79 9.51
N ASP A 70 14.00 -18.92 10.21
CA ASP A 70 14.45 -19.02 11.59
C ASP A 70 15.92 -19.48 11.59
N PRO A 71 16.88 -18.61 11.99
CA PRO A 71 18.29 -18.95 12.01
C PRO A 71 18.62 -20.07 13.00
N GLU A 72 17.81 -20.28 14.05
CA GLU A 72 18.04 -21.36 15.02
C GLU A 72 17.81 -22.74 14.41
N ILE A 73 16.87 -22.85 13.46
CA ILE A 73 16.61 -24.11 12.74
C ILE A 73 17.86 -24.53 11.97
N ASN A 74 18.46 -23.60 11.22
CA ASN A 74 19.66 -23.90 10.46
C ASN A 74 20.88 -24.14 11.37
N TYR A 75 21.02 -23.36 12.44
CA TYR A 75 22.08 -23.57 13.43
C TYR A 75 22.01 -24.96 14.07
N ASN A 76 20.82 -25.37 14.54
CA ASN A 76 20.63 -26.69 15.13
C ASN A 76 20.84 -27.83 14.14
N ARG A 77 20.53 -27.60 12.86
CA ARG A 77 20.78 -28.55 11.77
C ARG A 77 22.28 -28.77 11.53
N VAL A 78 23.10 -27.71 11.57
CA VAL A 78 24.51 -27.77 11.18
C VAL A 78 25.48 -27.95 12.36
N LYS A 79 25.10 -27.61 13.60
CA LYS A 79 26.03 -27.54 14.74
C LYS A 79 26.83 -28.82 15.06
N ASN A 80 26.32 -30.00 14.69
CA ASN A 80 26.97 -31.29 14.95
C ASN A 80 27.59 -31.91 13.69
N ILE A 81 27.61 -31.16 12.58
CA ILE A 81 28.19 -31.59 11.32
C ILE A 81 29.69 -31.29 11.35
N ILE A 82 30.50 -32.34 11.39
CA ILE A 82 31.97 -32.25 11.35
C ILE A 82 32.48 -32.19 9.89
N TYR A 83 31.69 -32.68 8.94
CA TYR A 83 32.02 -32.72 7.51
C TYR A 83 30.88 -32.12 6.67
N ASP A 84 31.18 -31.05 5.93
CA ASP A 84 30.24 -30.18 5.20
C ASP A 84 29.87 -30.70 3.79
N PHE A 85 30.36 -31.89 3.41
CA PHE A 85 30.10 -32.48 2.08
C PHE A 85 28.73 -33.19 1.95
N GLN A 86 27.86 -33.07 2.95
CA GLN A 86 26.51 -33.64 2.87
C GLN A 86 25.58 -32.67 2.13
N SER A 87 24.92 -33.14 1.07
CA SER A 87 23.88 -32.37 0.40
C SER A 87 22.56 -32.53 1.16
N ASP A 88 21.97 -31.43 1.60
CA ASP A 88 20.58 -31.42 2.03
C ASP A 88 19.65 -31.69 0.82
N PRO A 89 18.46 -32.28 1.06
CA PRO A 89 17.40 -32.29 0.06
C PRO A 89 17.08 -30.86 -0.38
N ASN A 90 16.86 -30.66 -1.68
CA ASN A 90 16.45 -29.35 -2.19
C ASN A 90 15.15 -28.90 -1.49
N PRO A 91 15.05 -27.64 -1.04
CA PRO A 91 13.81 -27.13 -0.46
C PRO A 91 12.70 -27.19 -1.52
N GLU A 92 11.55 -27.75 -1.14
CA GLU A 92 10.36 -27.74 -1.99
C GLU A 92 9.74 -26.33 -1.96
N PRO A 93 9.53 -25.67 -3.11
CA PRO A 93 8.96 -24.33 -3.13
C PRO A 93 7.47 -24.39 -2.82
N GLU A 94 7.06 -23.90 -1.65
CA GLU A 94 5.66 -23.59 -1.35
C GLU A 94 5.31 -22.21 -1.94
N ALA A 95 4.73 -22.20 -3.14
CA ALA A 95 4.28 -20.96 -3.78
C ALA A 95 2.78 -20.71 -3.50
N THR A 96 2.45 -19.55 -2.93
CA THR A 96 1.07 -19.04 -2.96
C THR A 96 0.73 -18.59 -4.38
N ARG A 97 -0.39 -19.06 -4.92
CA ARG A 97 -0.86 -18.61 -6.23
C ARG A 97 -1.46 -17.21 -6.09
N THR A 98 -1.15 -16.32 -7.03
CA THR A 98 -1.67 -14.95 -7.07
C THR A 98 -3.20 -14.86 -7.17
N VAL A 99 -3.87 -15.91 -7.66
CA VAL A 99 -5.34 -15.98 -7.71
C VAL A 99 -5.98 -16.23 -6.34
N ASP A 100 -5.23 -16.84 -5.41
CA ASP A 100 -5.74 -17.25 -4.10
C ASP A 100 -5.47 -16.19 -3.02
N THR A 101 -4.69 -15.14 -3.34
CA THR A 101 -4.36 -14.05 -2.42
C THR A 101 -5.48 -13.01 -2.41
N GLN A 102 -6.01 -12.67 -1.23
CA GLN A 102 -7.00 -11.58 -1.13
C GLN A 102 -6.38 -10.25 -1.57
N ALA A 103 -7.17 -9.45 -2.30
CA ALA A 103 -6.76 -8.10 -2.68
C ALA A 103 -6.53 -7.25 -1.42
N GLN A 104 -5.34 -6.65 -1.32
CA GLN A 104 -5.01 -5.72 -0.24
C GLN A 104 -5.97 -4.53 -0.32
N LYS A 105 -6.85 -4.42 0.67
CA LYS A 105 -7.73 -3.28 0.82
C LYS A 105 -6.91 -2.11 1.36
N ALA A 106 -7.09 -0.94 0.76
CA ALA A 106 -6.40 0.27 1.17
C ALA A 106 -7.03 0.91 2.43
N GLU A 107 -7.98 0.27 3.08
CA GLU A 107 -8.64 0.81 4.28
C GLU A 107 -7.66 0.80 5.45
N ILE A 108 -7.20 1.98 5.88
CA ILE A 108 -6.46 2.16 7.11
C ILE A 108 -7.50 2.20 8.23
N GLU A 109 -7.59 1.14 9.03
CA GLU A 109 -8.42 1.18 10.24
C GLU A 109 -7.92 2.34 11.13
N PRO A 110 -8.80 3.27 11.54
CA PRO A 110 -8.39 4.36 12.40
C PRO A 110 -7.89 3.80 13.73
N LEU A 111 -6.74 4.31 14.20
CA LEU A 111 -6.17 3.92 15.48
C LEU A 111 -7.23 4.02 16.59
N PRO A 112 -7.32 3.03 17.50
CA PRO A 112 -8.30 3.06 18.57
C PRO A 112 -8.13 4.33 19.40
N VAL A 113 -9.23 5.05 19.64
CA VAL A 113 -9.23 6.28 20.41
C VAL A 113 -8.72 5.96 21.82
N VAL A 114 -7.52 6.43 22.15
CA VAL A 114 -6.96 6.31 23.49
C VAL A 114 -7.86 7.09 24.44
N LYS A 115 -8.61 6.37 25.28
CA LYS A 115 -9.43 6.96 26.34
C LYS A 115 -8.50 7.78 27.24
N GLN A 116 -8.55 9.10 27.12
CA GLN A 116 -7.83 9.97 28.05
C GLN A 116 -8.36 9.66 29.46
N ARG A 117 -7.47 9.17 30.32
CA ARG A 117 -7.79 9.02 31.75
C ARG A 117 -7.96 10.44 32.30
N LYS A 118 -9.14 10.68 32.89
CA LYS A 118 -9.42 11.88 33.67
C LYS A 118 -8.49 11.96 34.87
#